data_AF-A0A395NP55-F1
#
_entry.id   AF-A0A395NP55-F1
#
_cell.length_a   1.000
_cell.length_b   1.000
_cell.length_c   1.000
_cell.angle_alpha   90.00
_cell.angle_beta   90.00
_cell.angle_gamma   90.00
#
_symmetry.space_group_name_H-M   'P 1'
#
loop_
_entity.id
_entity.type
_entity.pdbx_description
1 polymer ?
#
loop_
_entity_poly.entity_id
_entity_poly.type
_entity_poly.pdbx_seq_one_letter_code
_entity_poly.pdbx_strand_id
1 'polypeptide(L)'
;MASPLRPGGGVLTGATSQEEWLCSRTTLYPSLREEFYRLPEVGAIYTPDVLVCKMWDSEASDLKPADQFFIDVITAAMLRLPDVERNQDGEAMYSEQKDRDTVLRKMRCVMRILKSQRVNRVVLGAWGCGAYGNPVEEIATAWRRVLLGPKSKKVDRGEVYDDLEVVFAIKDEAMAKKFARIFGPEAVFSDDDDNGENGGETIEVADATTKPYS
;
A
#
# COMPACT_ATOMS: atom_id res chain seq x y z
N MET A 1 1.18 5.83 0.75
CA MET A 1 0.24 6.51 1.68
C MET A 1 0.41 8.00 1.51
N ALA A 2 -0.67 8.79 1.45
CA ALA A 2 -0.59 10.25 1.29
C ALA A 2 -1.36 11.01 2.37
N SER A 3 -0.90 12.22 2.68
CA SER A 3 -1.63 13.24 3.40
C SER A 3 -2.83 13.69 2.58
N PRO A 4 -4.06 13.77 3.13
CA PRO A 4 -5.20 14.26 2.38
C PRO A 4 -5.17 15.79 2.20
N LEU A 5 -4.35 16.51 2.97
CA LEU A 5 -4.41 17.97 3.06
C LEU A 5 -3.21 18.69 2.45
N ARG A 6 -2.05 18.02 2.34
CA ARG A 6 -0.80 18.66 1.95
C ARG A 6 -0.01 17.77 1.00
N PRO A 7 0.36 18.26 -0.20
CA PRO A 7 1.32 17.60 -1.08
C PRO A 7 2.60 17.21 -0.34
N GLY A 8 2.98 15.93 -0.39
CA GLY A 8 4.21 15.43 0.23
C GLY A 8 4.22 15.51 1.76
N GLY A 9 3.06 15.65 2.40
CA GLY A 9 2.93 15.66 3.86
C GLY A 9 3.79 16.75 4.52
N GLY A 10 4.73 16.31 5.35
CA GLY A 10 5.70 17.14 6.07
C GLY A 10 7.12 17.09 5.51
N VAL A 11 7.31 16.79 4.22
CA VAL A 11 8.66 16.60 3.63
C VAL A 11 9.57 17.82 3.84
N LEU A 12 9.05 19.03 3.69
CA LEU A 12 9.79 20.28 3.92
C LEU A 12 10.06 20.58 5.40
N THR A 13 9.40 19.87 6.31
CA THR A 13 9.56 20.00 7.76
C THR A 13 10.37 18.86 8.37
N GLY A 14 10.95 17.97 7.55
CA GLY A 14 11.78 16.86 8.01
C GLY A 14 10.99 15.69 8.60
N ALA A 15 9.70 15.56 8.29
CA ALA A 15 8.94 14.37 8.68
C ALA A 15 9.46 13.12 7.95
N THR A 16 9.36 11.97 8.59
CA THR A 16 9.99 10.71 8.16
C THR A 16 8.98 9.59 7.90
N SER A 17 7.76 9.93 7.48
CA SER A 17 6.75 8.92 7.10
C SER A 17 6.92 8.46 5.64
N GLN A 18 6.19 7.43 5.24
CA GLN A 18 6.32 6.83 3.90
C GLN A 18 6.18 7.86 2.76
N GLU A 19 5.27 8.84 2.90
CA GLU A 19 5.07 9.87 1.87
C GLU A 19 6.29 10.76 1.72
N GLU A 20 6.87 11.21 2.84
CA GLU A 20 8.04 12.10 2.84
C GLU A 20 9.30 11.38 2.36
N TRP A 21 9.47 10.10 2.68
CA TRP A 21 10.55 9.29 2.14
C TRP A 21 10.47 9.16 0.62
N LEU A 22 9.27 8.91 0.08
CA LEU A 22 9.05 8.85 -1.36
C LEU A 22 9.28 10.21 -2.01
N CYS A 23 8.76 11.29 -1.42
CA CYS A 23 8.91 12.65 -1.94
C CYS A 23 10.35 13.17 -1.92
N SER A 24 11.15 12.77 -0.93
CA SER A 24 12.55 13.22 -0.79
C SER A 24 13.52 12.47 -1.69
N ARG A 25 13.14 11.30 -2.21
CA ARG A 25 14.02 10.41 -3.01
C ARG A 25 13.65 10.30 -4.48
N THR A 26 12.57 10.97 -4.87
CA THR A 26 12.03 10.89 -6.22
C THR A 26 11.58 12.25 -6.73
N THR A 27 11.20 12.32 -8.01
CA THR A 27 10.55 13.49 -8.61
C THR A 27 9.04 13.58 -8.30
N LEU A 28 8.53 12.80 -7.35
CA LEU A 28 7.10 12.82 -7.00
C LEU A 28 6.67 14.18 -6.45
N TYR A 29 7.41 14.76 -5.50
CA TYR A 29 7.03 15.98 -4.81
C TYR A 29 6.65 17.15 -5.75
N PRO A 30 7.49 17.52 -6.74
CA PRO A 30 7.13 18.60 -7.67
C PRO A 30 5.91 18.26 -8.57
N SER A 31 5.53 16.98 -8.68
CA SER A 31 4.36 16.55 -9.45
C SER A 31 3.05 16.64 -8.66
N LEU A 32 3.12 16.76 -7.32
CA LEU A 32 1.95 16.86 -6.46
C LEU A 32 1.45 18.32 -6.40
N ARG A 33 0.52 18.68 -7.30
CA ARG A 33 -0.07 20.02 -7.37
C ARG A 33 -1.05 20.26 -6.23
N GLU A 34 -0.98 21.43 -5.61
CA GLU A 34 -1.85 21.83 -4.50
C GLU A 34 -3.34 21.80 -4.86
N GLU A 35 -3.70 22.10 -6.11
CA GLU A 35 -5.09 22.08 -6.60
C GLU A 35 -5.76 20.69 -6.57
N PHE A 36 -4.97 19.61 -6.52
CA PHE A 36 -5.51 18.25 -6.37
C PHE A 36 -5.84 17.91 -4.91
N TYR A 37 -5.44 18.78 -3.97
CA TYR A 37 -5.71 18.65 -2.54
C TYR A 37 -6.84 19.64 -2.17
N ARG A 38 -7.77 19.30 -1.29
CA ARG A 38 -7.89 18.18 -0.36
C ARG A 38 -8.32 16.90 -1.08
N LEU A 39 -7.58 15.81 -0.91
CA LEU A 39 -7.88 14.54 -1.58
C LEU A 39 -9.30 14.09 -1.24
N PRO A 40 -10.07 13.58 -2.23
CA PRO A 40 -11.41 13.07 -1.99
C PRO A 40 -11.38 11.84 -1.07
N GLU A 41 -12.50 11.58 -0.38
CA GLU A 41 -12.63 10.37 0.45
C GLU A 41 -12.45 9.10 -0.37
N VAL A 42 -12.98 9.03 -1.60
CA VAL A 42 -12.69 7.94 -2.53
C VAL A 42 -12.15 8.54 -3.80
N GLY A 43 -10.84 8.39 -4.00
CA GLY A 43 -10.12 8.86 -5.17
C GLY A 43 -8.62 8.85 -4.91
N ALA A 44 -7.86 9.12 -5.96
CA ALA A 44 -6.41 9.18 -5.92
C ALA A 44 -5.89 10.05 -7.05
N ILE A 45 -4.64 10.50 -6.93
CA ILE A 45 -3.87 11.09 -8.03
C ILE A 45 -2.98 9.98 -8.60
N TYR A 46 -2.96 9.81 -9.91
CA TYR A 46 -1.99 8.95 -10.59
C TYR A 46 -0.92 9.84 -11.23
N THR A 47 0.33 9.58 -10.88
CA THR A 47 1.50 10.30 -11.37
C THR A 47 2.41 9.30 -12.09
N PRO A 48 2.46 9.32 -13.43
CA PRO A 48 3.36 8.47 -14.19
C PRO A 48 4.80 8.99 -14.18
N ASP A 49 5.75 8.14 -14.54
CA ASP A 49 7.15 8.50 -14.84
C ASP A 49 7.86 9.28 -13.71
N VAL A 50 7.64 8.85 -12.47
CA VAL A 50 8.35 9.36 -11.30
C VAL A 50 9.75 8.75 -11.27
N LEU A 51 10.78 9.59 -11.37
CA LEU A 51 12.17 9.18 -11.33
C LEU A 51 12.60 8.90 -9.89
N VAL A 52 13.10 7.71 -9.62
CA VAL A 52 13.81 7.37 -8.40
C VAL A 52 15.28 7.72 -8.59
N CYS A 53 15.76 8.71 -7.84
CA CYS A 53 17.08 9.31 -8.04
C CYS A 53 17.99 9.27 -6.82
N LYS A 54 17.52 8.75 -5.69
CA LYS A 54 18.29 8.64 -4.44
C LYS A 54 18.18 7.26 -3.81
N MET A 55 19.23 6.89 -3.10
CA MET A 55 19.31 5.65 -2.33
C MET A 55 18.25 5.60 -1.21
N TRP A 56 17.84 4.39 -0.84
CA TRP A 56 16.84 4.13 0.20
C TRP A 56 17.44 4.00 1.62
N ASP A 57 18.75 4.18 1.75
CA ASP A 57 19.48 4.16 3.01
C ASP A 57 19.27 5.43 3.85
N SER A 58 19.87 5.42 5.05
CA SER A 58 19.82 6.54 6.00
C SER A 58 20.49 7.81 5.46
N GLU A 59 21.42 7.68 4.53
CA GLU A 59 22.12 8.79 3.89
C GLU A 59 21.65 8.91 2.44
N ALA A 60 20.59 9.71 2.20
CA ALA A 60 19.92 9.90 0.89
C ALA A 60 20.82 10.47 -0.23
N SER A 61 21.84 9.71 -0.59
CA SER A 61 22.82 9.95 -1.62
C SER A 61 22.19 9.69 -2.98
N ASP A 62 22.73 10.35 -4.00
CA ASP A 62 22.18 10.23 -5.35
C ASP A 62 22.53 8.86 -5.94
N LEU A 63 21.53 8.22 -6.54
CA LEU A 63 21.75 7.07 -7.42
C LEU A 63 22.57 7.52 -8.62
N LYS A 64 23.52 6.68 -9.04
CA LYS A 64 24.22 6.90 -10.31
C LYS A 64 23.21 6.91 -11.45
N PRO A 65 23.38 7.70 -12.51
CA PRO A 65 22.43 7.76 -13.62
C PRO A 65 22.07 6.39 -14.23
N ALA A 66 22.99 5.43 -14.20
CA ALA A 66 22.76 4.06 -14.68
C ALA A 66 21.85 3.21 -13.77
N ASP A 67 21.74 3.58 -12.49
CA ASP A 67 20.95 2.87 -11.47
C ASP A 67 19.61 3.58 -11.19
N GLN A 68 19.37 4.74 -11.82
CA GLN A 68 18.10 5.45 -11.73
C GLN A 68 17.03 4.76 -12.57
N PHE A 69 15.80 4.72 -12.06
CA PHE A 69 14.68 4.08 -12.73
C PHE A 69 13.39 4.85 -12.49
N PHE A 70 12.39 4.56 -13.31
CA PHE A 70 11.08 5.20 -13.24
C PHE A 70 10.05 4.27 -12.59
N ILE A 71 9.15 4.86 -11.84
CA ILE A 71 7.96 4.21 -11.27
C ILE A 71 6.74 5.08 -11.54
N ASP A 72 5.57 4.45 -11.49
CA ASP A 72 4.32 5.18 -11.37
C ASP A 72 3.89 5.24 -9.90
N VAL A 73 3.24 6.33 -9.51
CA VAL A 73 2.78 6.51 -8.13
C VAL A 73 1.28 6.81 -8.10
N ILE A 74 0.55 6.06 -7.27
CA ILE A 74 -0.83 6.38 -6.90
C ILE A 74 -0.84 7.01 -5.50
N THR A 75 -1.24 8.28 -5.44
CA THR A 75 -1.32 9.08 -4.23
C THR A 75 -2.76 9.07 -3.71
N ALA A 76 -3.00 8.39 -2.60
CA ALA A 76 -4.29 8.29 -1.93
C ALA A 76 -4.16 8.30 -0.40
N ALA A 77 -5.16 8.88 0.28
CA ALA A 77 -5.22 8.94 1.73
C ALA A 77 -6.14 7.85 2.32
N MET A 78 -5.75 7.27 3.45
CA MET A 78 -6.62 6.38 4.24
C MET A 78 -7.38 7.17 5.31
N LEU A 79 -8.34 6.52 5.99
CA LEU A 79 -9.02 7.08 7.17
C LEU A 79 -8.00 7.52 8.22
N ARG A 80 -8.22 8.68 8.84
CA ARG A 80 -7.30 9.25 9.83
C ARG A 80 -7.91 9.13 11.22
N LEU A 81 -7.26 8.34 12.08
CA LEU A 81 -7.66 8.08 13.47
C LEU A 81 -9.15 7.69 13.56
N PRO A 82 -9.59 6.64 12.83
CA PRO A 82 -10.97 6.16 12.93
C PRO A 82 -11.24 5.60 14.32
N ASP A 83 -12.53 5.52 14.69
CA ASP A 83 -12.94 4.90 15.94
C ASP A 83 -12.67 3.39 15.88
N VAL A 84 -11.95 2.89 16.87
CA VAL A 84 -11.54 1.49 16.97
C VAL A 84 -11.90 0.91 18.32
N GLU A 85 -12.35 -0.34 18.30
CA GLU A 85 -12.61 -1.16 19.47
C GLU A 85 -11.67 -2.38 19.49
N ARG A 86 -11.70 -3.16 20.57
CA ARG A 86 -10.93 -4.40 20.66
C ARG A 86 -11.86 -5.60 20.63
N ASN A 87 -11.51 -6.60 19.82
CA ASN A 87 -12.20 -7.88 19.82
C ASN A 87 -11.87 -8.70 21.09
N GLN A 88 -12.43 -9.91 21.18
CA GLN A 88 -12.22 -10.82 22.31
C GLN A 88 -10.75 -11.22 22.51
N ASP A 89 -9.97 -11.23 21.42
CA ASP A 89 -8.55 -11.54 21.41
C ASP A 89 -7.66 -10.30 21.69
N GLY A 90 -8.28 -9.15 21.95
CA GLY A 90 -7.60 -7.88 22.21
C GLY A 90 -7.07 -7.18 20.97
N GLU A 91 -7.38 -7.66 19.77
CA GLU A 91 -6.97 -7.07 18.50
C GLU A 91 -7.88 -5.88 18.14
N ALA A 92 -7.29 -4.82 17.59
CA ALA A 92 -8.04 -3.64 17.18
C ALA A 92 -8.92 -3.95 15.96
N MET A 93 -10.13 -3.42 15.94
CA MET A 93 -11.09 -3.50 14.83
C MET A 93 -11.84 -2.17 14.70
N TYR A 94 -12.37 -1.88 13.51
CA TYR A 94 -13.19 -0.68 13.33
C TYR A 94 -14.48 -0.77 14.16
N SER A 95 -14.85 0.28 14.86
CA SER A 95 -16.11 0.30 15.62
C SER A 95 -17.33 0.32 14.70
N GLU A 96 -17.21 0.91 13.52
CA GLU A 96 -18.34 1.14 12.61
C GLU A 96 -18.18 0.39 11.27
N GLN A 97 -19.27 -0.20 10.77
CA GLN A 97 -19.27 -0.86 9.46
C GLN A 97 -18.98 0.13 8.31
N LYS A 98 -19.37 1.40 8.47
CA LYS A 98 -19.12 2.45 7.46
C LYS A 98 -17.62 2.61 7.16
N ASP A 99 -16.76 2.45 8.15
CA ASP A 99 -15.31 2.64 8.00
C ASP A 99 -14.71 1.48 7.20
N ARG A 100 -15.15 0.24 7.49
CA ARG A 100 -14.81 -0.95 6.68
C ARG A 100 -15.24 -0.77 5.22
N ASP A 101 -16.45 -0.26 5.00
CA ASP A 101 -16.98 -0.05 3.65
C ASP A 101 -16.21 1.04 2.91
N THR A 102 -15.85 2.14 3.58
CA THR A 102 -15.02 3.21 3.00
C THR A 102 -13.61 2.71 2.66
N VAL A 103 -12.97 1.92 3.53
CA VAL A 103 -11.66 1.28 3.25
C VAL A 103 -11.73 0.42 2.00
N LEU A 104 -12.74 -0.44 1.88
CA LEU A 104 -12.95 -1.28 0.69
C LEU A 104 -13.16 -0.45 -0.58
N ARG A 105 -13.94 0.64 -0.50
CA ARG A 105 -14.16 1.55 -1.64
C ARG A 105 -12.87 2.25 -2.07
N LYS A 106 -12.06 2.70 -1.12
CA LYS A 106 -10.74 3.32 -1.37
C LYS A 106 -9.79 2.34 -2.05
N MET A 107 -9.66 1.11 -1.54
CA MET A 107 -8.80 0.08 -2.13
C MET A 107 -9.26 -0.27 -3.56
N ARG A 108 -10.55 -0.51 -3.78
CA ARG A 108 -11.09 -0.75 -5.15
C ARG A 108 -10.81 0.42 -6.08
N CYS A 109 -10.90 1.66 -5.61
CA CYS A 109 -10.58 2.83 -6.41
C CYS A 109 -9.12 2.80 -6.90
N VAL A 110 -8.16 2.52 -6.01
CA VAL A 110 -6.73 2.38 -6.36
C VAL A 110 -6.53 1.26 -7.38
N MET A 111 -7.14 0.10 -7.16
CA MET A 111 -7.01 -1.05 -8.06
C MET A 111 -7.61 -0.81 -9.45
N ARG A 112 -8.75 -0.09 -9.53
CA ARG A 112 -9.34 0.33 -10.81
C ARG A 112 -8.44 1.31 -11.56
N ILE A 113 -7.77 2.21 -10.85
CA ILE A 113 -6.79 3.13 -11.46
C ILE A 113 -5.63 2.30 -12.04
N LEU A 114 -5.01 1.40 -11.27
CA LEU A 114 -3.94 0.50 -11.75
C LEU A 114 -4.35 -0.23 -13.03
N LYS A 115 -5.53 -0.86 -13.01
CA LYS A 115 -6.07 -1.59 -14.16
C LYS A 115 -6.30 -0.68 -15.38
N SER A 116 -6.80 0.53 -15.16
CA SER A 116 -7.02 1.49 -16.25
C SER A 116 -5.72 1.94 -16.92
N GLN A 117 -4.62 1.98 -16.16
CA GLN A 117 -3.28 2.32 -16.64
C GLN A 117 -2.51 1.09 -17.17
N ARG A 118 -3.13 -0.10 -17.16
CA ARG A 118 -2.53 -1.38 -17.61
C ARG A 118 -1.24 -1.74 -16.86
N VAL A 119 -1.16 -1.33 -15.60
CA VAL A 119 -0.06 -1.71 -14.70
C VAL A 119 -0.30 -3.14 -14.23
N ASN A 120 0.74 -3.98 -14.33
CA ASN A 120 0.70 -5.40 -13.98
C ASN A 120 1.58 -5.76 -12.78
N ARG A 121 2.27 -4.79 -12.16
CA ARG A 121 2.99 -4.98 -10.90
C ARG A 121 2.72 -3.81 -9.97
N VAL A 122 2.47 -4.08 -8.69
CA VAL A 122 2.21 -3.03 -7.71
C VAL A 122 2.87 -3.34 -6.37
N VAL A 123 3.50 -2.31 -5.80
CA VAL A 123 3.96 -2.31 -4.41
C VAL A 123 2.90 -1.62 -3.54
N LEU A 124 2.31 -2.39 -2.65
CA LEU A 124 1.36 -1.98 -1.61
C LEU A 124 2.03 -2.07 -0.23
N GLY A 125 1.25 -1.83 0.82
CA GLY A 125 1.71 -1.99 2.19
C GLY A 125 0.58 -1.87 3.20
N ALA A 126 0.94 -1.70 4.47
CA ALA A 126 0.04 -1.49 5.60
C ALA A 126 -0.61 -0.09 5.57
N TRP A 127 -1.40 0.17 4.52
CA TRP A 127 -1.94 1.49 4.18
C TRP A 127 -2.82 2.05 5.30
N GLY A 128 -2.32 3.08 5.99
CA GLY A 128 -3.03 3.73 7.09
C GLY A 128 -2.75 3.18 8.50
N CYS A 129 -1.96 2.11 8.63
CA CYS A 129 -1.75 1.43 9.91
C CYS A 129 -0.76 2.14 10.85
N GLY A 130 0.07 3.06 10.33
CA GLY A 130 1.01 3.86 11.11
C GLY A 130 0.32 5.07 11.78
N ALA A 131 0.78 6.27 11.45
CA ALA A 131 0.28 7.53 12.04
C ALA A 131 -1.24 7.79 11.90
N TYR A 132 -1.93 7.02 11.06
CA TYR A 132 -3.37 7.15 10.81
C TYR A 132 -4.20 6.17 11.63
N GLY A 133 -3.57 5.25 12.38
CA GLY A 133 -4.23 4.44 13.40
C GLY A 133 -5.24 3.42 12.88
N ASN A 134 -5.14 2.99 11.62
CA ASN A 134 -6.03 1.96 11.10
C ASN A 134 -5.64 0.58 11.67
N PRO A 135 -6.61 -0.29 12.01
CA PRO A 135 -6.30 -1.64 12.47
C PRO A 135 -5.65 -2.49 11.37
N VAL A 136 -4.47 -3.04 11.66
CA VAL A 136 -3.64 -3.79 10.70
C VAL A 136 -4.40 -4.96 10.06
N GLU A 137 -5.17 -5.69 10.86
CA GLU A 137 -5.85 -6.90 10.39
C GLU A 137 -7.09 -6.61 9.57
N GLU A 138 -7.80 -5.53 9.88
CA GLU A 138 -8.89 -5.02 9.06
C GLU A 138 -8.36 -4.54 7.69
N ILE A 139 -7.23 -3.83 7.67
CA ILE A 139 -6.57 -3.40 6.43
C ILE A 139 -6.09 -4.61 5.61
N ALA A 140 -5.42 -5.58 6.24
CA ALA A 140 -4.98 -6.81 5.55
C ALA A 140 -6.17 -7.60 5.00
N THR A 141 -7.26 -7.72 5.78
CA THR A 141 -8.48 -8.42 5.38
C THR A 141 -9.17 -7.71 4.23
N ALA A 142 -9.21 -6.37 4.25
CA ALA A 142 -9.78 -5.56 3.18
C ALA A 142 -8.98 -5.73 1.89
N TRP A 143 -7.64 -5.70 1.95
CA TRP A 143 -6.79 -5.97 0.78
C TRP A 143 -7.00 -7.37 0.23
N ARG A 144 -6.99 -8.39 1.09
CA ARG A 144 -7.26 -9.77 0.68
C ARG A 144 -8.62 -9.91 -0.01
N ARG A 145 -9.65 -9.24 0.51
CA ARG A 145 -10.99 -9.24 -0.08
C ARG A 145 -11.03 -8.55 -1.44
N VAL A 146 -10.27 -7.48 -1.64
CA VAL A 146 -10.21 -6.75 -2.92
C VAL A 146 -9.42 -7.53 -3.97
N LEU A 147 -8.32 -8.17 -3.57
CA LEU A 147 -7.42 -8.87 -4.48
C LEU A 147 -7.91 -10.29 -4.82
N LEU A 148 -8.32 -11.06 -3.81
CA LEU A 148 -8.66 -12.49 -3.93
C LEU A 148 -10.17 -12.76 -3.88
N GLY A 149 -10.98 -11.71 -3.72
CA GLY A 149 -12.42 -11.84 -3.53
C GLY A 149 -12.85 -12.43 -2.17
N PRO A 150 -14.16 -12.63 -1.96
CA PRO A 150 -14.67 -13.25 -0.74
C PRO A 150 -14.32 -14.74 -0.68
N LYS A 151 -14.05 -15.27 0.53
CA LYS A 151 -13.79 -16.71 0.76
C LYS A 151 -14.99 -17.62 0.40
N SER A 152 -16.21 -17.07 0.32
CA SER A 152 -17.42 -17.81 -0.05
C SER A 152 -17.79 -17.56 -1.51
N LYS A 153 -17.89 -18.63 -2.31
CA LYS A 153 -18.19 -18.61 -3.75
C LYS A 153 -19.61 -18.13 -4.12
N LYS A 154 -20.42 -17.71 -3.15
CA LYS A 154 -21.79 -17.23 -3.38
C LYS A 154 -21.79 -15.71 -3.25
N VAL A 155 -22.04 -15.04 -4.38
CA VAL A 155 -22.33 -13.60 -4.48
C VAL A 155 -21.10 -12.69 -4.41
N ASP A 156 -20.29 -12.71 -5.46
CA ASP A 156 -19.96 -11.50 -6.23
C ASP A 156 -19.13 -11.92 -7.44
N ARG A 157 -19.43 -11.46 -8.65
CA ARG A 157 -18.43 -11.45 -9.73
C ARG A 157 -17.50 -10.28 -9.42
N GLY A 158 -16.67 -10.46 -8.41
CA GLY A 158 -15.70 -9.45 -7.98
C GLY A 158 -14.78 -9.05 -9.14
N GLU A 159 -14.17 -7.87 -9.01
CA GLU A 159 -13.15 -7.43 -9.96
C GLU A 159 -11.98 -8.41 -9.93
N VAL A 160 -11.57 -8.85 -11.12
CA VAL A 160 -10.52 -9.85 -11.30
C VAL A 160 -9.21 -9.16 -11.67
N TYR A 161 -8.14 -9.56 -11.00
CA TYR A 161 -6.78 -9.02 -11.10
C TYR A 161 -5.75 -10.13 -11.44
N ASP A 162 -6.13 -11.07 -12.30
CA ASP A 162 -5.36 -12.30 -12.60
C ASP A 162 -3.94 -12.05 -13.12
N ASP A 163 -3.68 -10.92 -13.81
CA ASP A 163 -2.37 -10.61 -14.38
C ASP A 163 -1.55 -9.63 -13.50
N LEU A 164 -1.92 -9.46 -12.22
CA LEU A 164 -1.32 -8.47 -11.33
C LEU A 164 -0.40 -9.11 -10.28
N GLU A 165 0.89 -8.81 -10.38
CA GLU A 165 1.88 -9.10 -9.35
C GLU A 165 1.73 -8.07 -8.21
N VAL A 166 1.50 -8.55 -6.98
CA VAL A 166 1.30 -7.69 -5.81
C VAL A 166 2.35 -7.99 -4.76
N VAL A 167 3.08 -6.96 -4.36
CA VAL A 167 4.05 -7.00 -3.28
C VAL A 167 3.57 -6.09 -2.15
N PHE A 168 3.47 -6.60 -0.92
CA PHE A 168 3.29 -5.77 0.28
C PHE A 168 4.65 -5.53 0.93
N ALA A 169 5.21 -4.32 0.73
CA ALA A 169 6.44 -3.90 1.39
C ALA A 169 6.11 -3.30 2.77
N ILE A 170 6.35 -4.06 3.84
CA ILE A 170 5.98 -3.68 5.21
C ILE A 170 7.21 -3.78 6.11
N LYS A 171 7.75 -2.61 6.50
CA LYS A 171 8.95 -2.53 7.35
C LYS A 171 8.75 -3.06 8.77
N ASP A 172 7.52 -2.96 9.31
CA ASP A 172 7.23 -3.45 10.66
C ASP A 172 6.93 -4.95 10.64
N GLU A 173 7.83 -5.75 11.21
CA GLU A 173 7.74 -7.22 11.28
C GLU A 173 6.44 -7.71 11.91
N ALA A 174 5.95 -7.04 12.96
CA ALA A 174 4.70 -7.45 13.60
C ALA A 174 3.49 -7.22 12.69
N MET A 175 3.48 -6.12 11.91
CA MET A 175 2.46 -5.87 10.89
C MET A 175 2.58 -6.85 9.72
N ALA A 176 3.80 -7.11 9.24
CA ALA A 176 4.04 -8.04 8.15
C ALA A 176 3.56 -9.46 8.50
N LYS A 177 3.89 -9.97 9.68
CA LYS A 177 3.37 -11.27 10.17
C LYS A 177 1.84 -11.33 10.21
N LYS A 178 1.16 -10.23 10.57
CA LYS A 178 -0.31 -10.16 10.54
C LYS A 178 -0.85 -10.21 9.11
N PHE A 179 -0.21 -9.49 8.18
CA PHE A 179 -0.55 -9.57 6.76
C PHE A 179 -0.38 -11.00 6.23
N ALA A 180 0.77 -11.63 6.49
CA ALA A 180 1.05 -13.00 6.09
C ALA A 180 0.00 -13.99 6.65
N ARG A 181 -0.35 -13.86 7.94
CA ARG A 181 -1.40 -14.68 8.57
C ARG A 181 -2.76 -14.55 7.87
N ILE A 182 -3.14 -13.33 7.48
CA ILE A 182 -4.43 -13.06 6.85
C ILE A 182 -4.46 -13.56 5.40
N PHE A 183 -3.39 -13.31 4.64
CA PHE A 183 -3.28 -13.78 3.26
C PHE A 183 -3.16 -15.29 3.17
N GLY A 184 -2.49 -15.94 4.13
CA GLY A 184 -2.39 -17.39 4.22
C GLY A 184 -1.44 -17.99 3.18
N PRO A 185 -1.66 -19.23 2.71
CA PRO A 185 -0.79 -19.88 1.73
C PRO A 185 -0.74 -19.17 0.36
N GLU A 186 -1.65 -18.24 0.11
CA GLU A 186 -1.63 -17.35 -1.06
C GLU A 186 -0.50 -16.30 -1.00
N ALA A 187 0.19 -16.13 0.14
CA ALA A 187 1.35 -15.26 0.27
C ALA A 187 2.66 -16.07 0.30
N VAL A 188 3.62 -15.64 -0.53
CA VAL A 188 5.04 -16.02 -0.46
C VAL A 188 5.75 -14.94 0.36
N PHE A 189 6.57 -15.39 1.30
CA PHE A 189 7.31 -14.51 2.21
C PHE A 189 8.79 -14.58 1.84
N SER A 190 9.41 -13.42 1.63
CA SER A 190 10.84 -13.30 1.39
C SER A 190 11.45 -12.32 2.38
N ASP A 191 12.40 -12.83 3.16
CA ASP A 191 13.30 -12.01 3.96
C ASP A 191 14.38 -11.46 3.00
N ASP A 192 14.26 -10.20 2.60
CA ASP A 192 15.33 -9.48 1.90
C ASP A 192 16.43 -9.11 2.92
N ASP A 193 17.07 -10.12 3.50
CA ASP A 193 18.19 -9.98 4.46
C ASP A 193 19.57 -9.99 3.76
N ASP A 194 19.63 -10.12 2.44
CA ASP A 194 20.89 -10.41 1.73
C ASP A 194 21.76 -9.18 1.42
N ASN A 195 21.54 -8.03 2.08
CA ASN A 195 22.46 -6.89 1.98
C ASN A 195 22.46 -6.00 3.25
N GLY A 196 22.66 -6.60 4.42
CA GLY A 196 23.43 -6.02 5.54
C GLY A 196 22.98 -4.71 6.22
N GLU A 197 22.13 -3.86 5.65
CA GLU A 197 21.65 -2.62 6.26
C GLU A 197 20.23 -2.29 5.78
N ASN A 198 19.31 -2.18 6.76
CA ASN A 198 17.87 -1.88 6.65
C ASN A 198 16.95 -2.98 6.10
N GLY A 199 16.77 -4.05 6.90
CA GLY A 199 15.74 -5.06 6.69
C GLY A 199 14.31 -4.48 6.70
N GLY A 200 13.59 -4.74 5.62
CA GLY A 200 12.13 -4.68 5.56
C GLY A 200 11.62 -6.02 5.07
N GLU A 201 10.49 -6.47 5.60
CA GLU A 201 9.90 -7.74 5.18
C GLU A 201 9.03 -7.51 3.94
N THR A 202 9.25 -8.35 2.93
CA THR A 202 8.53 -8.32 1.66
C THR A 202 7.55 -9.50 1.63
N ILE A 203 6.28 -9.21 1.41
CA ILE A 203 5.25 -10.25 1.23
C ILE A 203 4.78 -10.20 -0.22
N GLU A 204 5.17 -11.18 -1.01
CA GLU A 204 4.63 -11.37 -2.35
C GLU A 204 3.32 -12.15 -2.26
N VAL A 205 2.26 -11.70 -2.92
CA VAL A 205 1.06 -12.52 -3.06
C VAL A 205 1.22 -13.33 -4.34
N ALA A 206 1.25 -14.66 -4.20
CA ALA A 206 1.34 -15.55 -5.34
C ALA A 206 0.19 -15.25 -6.31
N ASP A 207 0.54 -15.34 -7.60
CA ASP A 207 -0.36 -15.22 -8.73
C ASP A 207 -1.74 -15.81 -8.40
N ALA A 208 -2.83 -15.08 -8.71
CA ALA A 208 -4.21 -15.44 -8.33
C ALA A 208 -4.66 -16.80 -8.91
N THR A 209 -3.79 -17.46 -9.65
CA THR A 209 -3.97 -18.80 -10.20
C THR A 209 -2.72 -19.68 -10.06
N THR A 210 -2.52 -20.31 -8.89
CA THR A 210 -1.89 -21.64 -8.86
C THR A 210 -2.98 -22.71 -8.80
N LYS A 211 -3.59 -23.00 -9.95
CA LYS A 211 -4.18 -24.33 -10.16
C LYS A 211 -3.08 -25.26 -10.66
N PRO A 212 -2.83 -26.41 -10.03
CA PRO A 212 -2.00 -27.44 -10.64
C PRO A 212 -2.71 -27.89 -11.92
N TYR A 213 -1.99 -27.84 -13.04
CA TYR A 213 -2.39 -28.53 -14.25
C TYR A 213 -2.52 -30.02 -13.92
N SER A 214 -3.74 -30.56 -14.08
CA SER A 214 -4.03 -31.99 -14.17
C SER A 214 -4.17 -32.40 -15.63
#